data_AF-A0A536MJ90-F1
#
_entry.id   AF-A0A536MJ90-F1
#
_cell.length_a   1.000
_cell.length_b   1.000
_cell.length_c   1.000
_cell.angle_alpha   90.00
_cell.angle_beta   90.00
_cell.angle_gamma   90.00
#
_symmetry.space_group_name_H-M   'P 1'
#
loop_
_entity.id
_entity.type
_entity.pdbx_description
1 polymer ?
#
loop_
_entity_poly.entity_id
_entity_poly.type
_entity_poly.pdbx_seq_one_letter_code
_entity_poly.pdbx_strand_id
1 'polypeptide(L)' 'MTKSRKDMEPTEGLSNEELEAQQGEQLPDREQMSLINANVAAPVNAAVALNVLSDSSTAYANATQTNEIIQHN' A
#
# COMPACT_ATOMS: atom_id res chain seq x y z
N MET A 1 18.70 -38.63 13.95
CA MET A 1 17.55 -38.08 14.70
C MET A 1 16.70 -37.27 13.74
N THR A 2 15.62 -37.85 13.24
CA THR A 2 14.73 -37.22 12.23
C THR A 2 13.63 -36.49 12.99
N LYS A 3 13.64 -35.16 13.01
CA LYS A 3 12.55 -34.37 13.62
C LYS A 3 11.57 -33.94 12.53
N SER A 4 10.30 -34.15 12.86
CA SER A 4 9.14 -34.24 12.00
C SER A 4 8.79 -32.92 11.32
N ARG A 5 8.40 -33.00 10.04
CA ARG A 5 7.63 -31.97 9.33
C ARG A 5 6.23 -31.91 9.95
N LYS A 6 5.95 -30.85 10.69
CA LYS A 6 4.66 -30.40 11.25
C LYS A 6 5.11 -29.17 12.03
N ASP A 7 4.84 -27.94 11.62
CA ASP A 7 3.51 -27.35 11.58
C ASP A 7 3.49 -26.24 10.51
N MET A 8 2.90 -26.51 9.35
CA MET A 8 2.33 -25.46 8.52
C MET A 8 0.85 -25.54 8.84
N GLU A 9 0.39 -24.74 9.81
CA GLU A 9 -1.03 -24.57 10.06
C GLU A 9 -1.67 -24.20 8.71
N PRO A 10 -2.60 -24.99 8.17
CA PRO A 10 -3.34 -24.55 7.01
C PRO A 10 -3.99 -23.23 7.41
N THR A 11 -3.82 -22.19 6.61
CA THR A 11 -4.66 -21.00 6.72
C THR A 11 -6.09 -21.53 6.71
N GLU A 12 -6.77 -21.55 7.86
CA GLU A 12 -8.18 -21.91 7.93
C GLU A 12 -8.87 -20.94 6.98
N GLY A 13 -9.22 -21.45 5.80
CA GLY A 13 -9.95 -20.68 4.82
C GLY A 13 -11.24 -20.23 5.47
N LEU A 14 -11.73 -19.06 5.05
CA LEU A 14 -13.00 -18.52 5.50
C LEU A 14 -14.05 -19.63 5.52
N SER A 15 -14.82 -19.71 6.60
CA SER A 15 -15.92 -20.67 6.68
C SER A 15 -16.92 -20.39 5.56
N ASN A 16 -17.77 -21.36 5.21
CA ASN A 16 -18.78 -21.15 4.17
C ASN A 16 -19.66 -19.93 4.48
N GLU A 17 -19.93 -19.69 5.76
CA GLU A 17 -20.69 -18.54 6.25
C GLU A 17 -19.91 -17.22 6.08
N GLU A 18 -18.60 -17.21 6.28
CA GLU A 18 -17.76 -16.03 6.05
C GLU A 18 -17.57 -15.73 4.55
N LEU A 19 -17.52 -16.78 3.71
CA LEU A 19 -17.54 -16.67 2.25
C LEU A 19 -18.88 -16.12 1.74
N GLU A 20 -19.99 -16.56 2.34
CA GLU A 20 -21.33 -16.03 2.06
C GLU A 20 -21.50 -14.58 2.55
N ALA A 21 -20.82 -14.19 3.62
CA ALA A 21 -20.80 -12.80 4.11
C ALA A 21 -19.95 -11.87 3.21
N GLN A 22 -19.03 -12.41 2.43
CA GLN A 22 -18.25 -11.67 1.42
C GLN A 22 -18.93 -11.60 0.05
N GLN A 23 -20.25 -11.71 0.00
CA GLN A 23 -21.01 -11.40 -1.21
C GLN A 23 -20.79 -9.92 -1.56
N GLY A 24 -19.97 -9.68 -2.58
CA GLY A 24 -19.66 -8.36 -3.08
C GLY A 24 -20.93 -7.61 -3.46
N GLU A 25 -21.05 -6.38 -2.99
CA GLU A 25 -22.13 -5.49 -3.40
C GLU A 25 -22.05 -5.27 -4.92
N GLN A 26 -23.20 -5.22 -5.59
CA GLN A 26 -23.24 -5.04 -7.03
C GLN A 26 -22.58 -3.69 -7.35
N LEU A 27 -21.47 -3.72 -8.09
CA LEU A 27 -20.82 -2.49 -8.53
C LEU A 27 -21.83 -1.65 -9.32
N PRO A 28 -21.96 -0.35 -9.02
CA PRO A 28 -22.88 0.52 -9.73
C PRO A 28 -22.52 0.57 -11.22
N ASP A 29 -23.50 0.92 -12.05
CA ASP A 29 -23.32 1.01 -13.50
C ASP A 29 -22.09 1.87 -13.84
N ARG A 30 -21.37 1.49 -14.91
CA ARG A 30 -20.11 2.15 -15.30
C ARG A 30 -20.25 3.67 -15.47
N GLU A 31 -21.43 4.13 -15.84
CA GLU A 31 -21.79 5.55 -15.95
C GLU A 31 -21.80 6.25 -14.58
N GLN A 32 -22.26 5.56 -13.54
CA GLN A 32 -22.26 6.06 -12.16
C GLN A 32 -20.86 5.92 -11.51
N MET A 33 -20.11 4.86 -11.84
CA MET A 33 -18.69 4.73 -11.48
C MET A 33 -17.84 5.84 -12.10
N SER A 34 -18.18 6.30 -13.31
CA SER A 34 -17.47 7.37 -14.01
C SER A 34 -17.68 8.75 -13.38
N LEU A 35 -18.77 8.97 -12.64
CA LEU A 35 -19.02 10.21 -11.90
C LEU A 35 -18.18 10.28 -10.61
N ILE A 36 -17.67 9.15 -10.14
CA ILE A 36 -16.78 9.07 -8.97
C ILE A 36 -15.34 9.32 -9.47
N ASN A 37 -14.99 10.60 -9.61
CA ASN A 37 -13.63 11.02 -9.97
C ASN A 37 -12.71 10.93 -8.73
N ALA A 38 -12.19 9.73 -8.43
CA ALA A 38 -11.31 9.49 -7.29
C ALA A 38 -9.83 9.74 -7.64
N ASN A 39 -9.45 11.02 -7.81
CA ASN A 39 -8.05 11.40 -7.92
C ASN A 39 -7.39 11.39 -6.52
N VAL A 40 -6.64 10.33 -6.20
CA VAL A 40 -5.87 10.24 -4.95
C VAL A 40 -4.39 10.41 -5.26
N ALA A 41 -3.82 11.50 -4.79
CA ALA A 41 -2.38 11.73 -4.89
C ALA A 41 -1.77 11.69 -3.48
N ALA A 42 -0.94 10.67 -3.25
CA ALA A 42 -0.27 10.43 -1.98
C ALA A 42 1.24 10.74 -2.12
N PRO A 43 1.68 11.96 -1.73
CA PRO A 43 3.08 12.31 -1.79
C PRO A 43 3.91 11.52 -0.76
N VAL A 44 4.86 10.69 -1.22
CA VAL A 44 5.86 10.03 -0.36
C VAL A 44 7.20 10.76 -0.43
N ASN A 45 7.73 11.15 0.74
CA ASN A 45 9.00 11.83 0.90
C ASN A 45 9.97 11.00 1.76
N ALA A 46 11.13 10.61 1.23
CA ALA A 46 12.18 9.93 1.99
C ALA A 46 13.55 10.57 1.71
N ALA A 47 14.16 11.17 2.74
CA ALA A 47 15.50 11.74 2.70
C ALA A 47 16.43 10.93 3.62
N VAL A 48 17.43 10.26 3.06
CA VAL A 48 18.40 9.43 3.82
C VAL A 48 19.81 9.94 3.55
N ALA A 49 20.58 10.19 4.61
CA ALA A 49 21.96 10.65 4.56
C ALA A 49 22.82 9.83 5.54
N LEU A 50 23.98 9.34 5.09
CA LEU A 50 24.94 8.59 5.92
C LEU A 50 26.35 9.19 5.81
N ASN A 51 26.98 9.46 6.94
CA ASN A 51 28.40 9.83 7.05
C ASN A 51 29.17 8.63 7.63
N VAL A 52 29.92 7.92 6.80
CA VAL A 52 30.79 6.83 7.28
C VAL A 52 32.18 7.41 7.59
N LEU A 53 32.46 7.60 8.89
CA LEU A 53 33.78 7.69 9.53
C LEU A 53 34.84 8.64 8.91
N SER A 54 34.45 9.67 8.16
CA SER A 54 35.39 10.67 7.63
C SER A 54 35.38 11.95 8.48
N ASP A 55 36.54 12.34 9.01
CA ASP A 55 36.70 13.62 9.69
C ASP A 55 36.33 14.77 8.74
N SER A 56 35.57 15.76 9.24
CA SER A 56 34.98 16.88 8.48
C SER A 56 33.87 16.53 7.46
N SER A 57 33.21 15.37 7.55
CA SER A 57 32.11 15.02 6.63
C SER A 57 30.76 15.61 7.04
N THR A 58 30.12 16.35 6.13
CA THR A 58 28.76 16.87 6.27
C THR A 58 27.83 16.11 5.33
N ALA A 59 26.86 15.37 5.87
CA ALA A 59 25.78 14.79 5.07
C ALA A 59 24.55 15.68 5.17
N TYR A 60 24.01 16.04 4.01
CA TYR A 60 22.82 16.86 3.89
C TYR A 60 21.87 16.15 2.93
N ALA A 61 20.66 15.84 3.40
CA ALA A 61 19.60 15.26 2.59
C ALA A 61 18.39 16.20 2.59
N ASN A 62 18.23 16.95 1.50
CA ASN A 62 17.03 17.73 1.26
C ASN A 62 16.03 16.88 0.48
N ALA A 63 14.74 16.96 0.83
CA ALA A 63 13.71 16.34 0.05
C ALA A 63 12.45 17.21 0.01
N THR A 64 12.24 17.81 -1.16
CA THR A 64 11.14 18.72 -1.46
C THR A 64 10.11 17.99 -2.31
N GLN A 65 8.83 18.12 -1.97
CA GLN A 65 7.76 17.48 -2.73
C GLN A 65 6.70 18.51 -3.12
N THR A 66 6.33 18.49 -4.41
CA THR A 66 5.24 19.28 -4.97
C THR A 66 4.28 18.33 -5.64
N ASN A 67 2.98 18.55 -5.43
CA ASN A 67 1.93 17.74 -6.02
C ASN A 67 0.82 18.67 -6.52
N GLU A 68 0.49 18.57 -7.81
CA GLU A 68 -0.54 19.35 -8.47
C GLU A 68 -1.64 18.39 -8.95
N ILE A 69 -2.88 18.62 -8.51
CA ILE A 69 -4.03 17.80 -8.92
C ILE A 69 -4.92 18.65 -9.81
N ILE A 70 -4.92 18.37 -11.11
CA ILE A 70 -5.78 19.01 -12.11
C ILE A 70 -6.98 18.10 -12.35
N GLN A 71 -8.19 18.62 -12.16
CA GLN A 71 -9.44 17.87 -12.37
C GLN A 71 -10.29 18.57 -13.43
N HIS A 72 -10.79 17.80 -14.39
CA HIS A 72 -11.77 18.23 -15.40
C HIS A 72 -13.04 17.37 -15.29
N ASN A 73 -14.17 17.93 -15.72
CA ASN A 73 -15.49 17.32 -15.71
C ASN A 73 -15.77 16.45 -16.94
#